data_AF-A0A1A0QWY8-F1
#
_entry.id   AF-A0A1A0QWY8-F1
#
_cell.length_a   1.000
_cell.length_b   1.000
_cell.length_c   1.000
_cell.angle_alpha   90.00
_cell.angle_beta   90.00
_cell.angle_gamma   90.00
#
_symmetry.space_group_name_H-M   'P 1'
#
loop_
_entity.id
_entity.type
_entity.pdbx_description
1 polymer ?
#
loop_
_entity_poly.entity_id
_entity_poly.type
_entity_poly.pdbx_seq_one_letter_code
_entity_poly.pdbx_strand_id
1 'polypeptide(L)'
;MVAMFLLGGDTGGYFRNGDTVTPTADAQIVFVKEKHLDGKPPSSVRCSATTDAGEAVSVSVPDEVVHTTRGARPSTDYVSVAELPTDQGPLTVTCTKGGATDRYLDLVLGKPDSSTGLTIFFVGYALLLIILVTVAIVLNRRYFRRYPQPPADGGRWQV
;
A
#
# COMPACT_ATOMS: atom_id res chain seq x y z
N MET A 1 19.66 14.96 7.48
CA MET A 1 19.03 13.61 7.40
C MET A 1 17.54 13.80 7.58
N VAL A 2 16.76 13.68 6.51
CA VAL A 2 15.30 13.82 6.58
C VAL A 2 14.73 12.41 6.51
N ALA A 3 14.35 11.88 7.68
CA ALA A 3 13.63 10.63 7.78
C ALA A 3 12.19 10.90 7.31
N MET A 4 11.94 10.64 6.03
CA MET A 4 10.60 10.65 5.47
C MET A 4 9.93 9.34 5.90
N PHE A 5 9.38 9.34 7.12
CA PHE A 5 8.46 8.30 7.56
C PHE A 5 7.20 8.45 6.70
N LEU A 6 7.10 7.62 5.67
CA LEU A 6 5.83 7.38 4.99
C LEU A 6 4.90 6.75 6.02
N LEU A 7 4.03 7.59 6.60
CA LEU A 7 2.87 7.20 7.36
C LEU A 7 1.91 6.48 6.39
N GLY A 8 2.21 5.21 6.10
CA GLY A 8 1.20 4.26 5.68
C GLY A 8 0.27 4.09 6.87
N GLY A 9 -0.80 4.89 6.91
CA GLY A 9 -1.85 4.77 7.91
C GLY A 9 -2.39 3.35 7.87
N ASP A 10 -2.13 2.61 8.93
CA ASP A 10 -2.66 1.27 9.17
C ASP A 10 -4.16 1.46 9.49
N THR A 11 -5.02 1.52 8.47
CA THR A 11 -6.43 1.94 8.64
C THR A 11 -7.37 0.84 9.11
N GLY A 12 -6.91 -0.41 9.17
CA GLY A 12 -7.67 -1.48 9.82
C GLY A 12 -6.78 -2.33 10.71
N GLY A 13 -7.35 -3.18 11.55
CA GLY A 13 -6.62 -3.95 12.56
C GLY A 13 -6.48 -5.43 12.22
N TYR A 14 -5.62 -6.11 12.97
CA TYR A 14 -5.68 -7.56 13.12
C TYR A 14 -6.95 -7.92 13.88
N PHE A 15 -7.64 -8.96 13.45
CA PHE A 15 -8.80 -9.49 14.16
C PHE A 15 -8.81 -11.02 14.09
N ARG A 16 -9.46 -11.67 15.05
CA ARG A 16 -9.61 -13.12 15.05
C ARG A 16 -10.89 -13.50 14.33
N ASN A 17 -10.90 -14.72 13.83
CA ASN A 17 -12.09 -15.30 13.23
C ASN A 17 -13.23 -15.41 14.25
N GLY A 18 -14.35 -14.75 13.98
CA GLY A 18 -15.48 -14.61 14.91
C GLY A 18 -15.47 -13.35 15.75
N ASP A 19 -14.49 -12.45 15.57
CA ASP A 19 -14.50 -11.14 16.22
C ASP A 19 -15.44 -10.16 15.49
N THR A 20 -15.96 -9.20 16.25
CA THR A 20 -16.71 -8.07 15.72
C THR A 20 -15.74 -7.01 15.22
N VAL A 21 -15.87 -6.65 13.94
CA VAL A 21 -15.09 -5.60 13.30
C VAL A 21 -16.01 -4.51 12.79
N THR A 22 -15.53 -3.28 12.74
CA THR A 22 -16.28 -2.15 12.19
C THR A 22 -15.66 -1.77 10.84
N PRO A 23 -16.22 -2.23 9.71
CA PRO A 23 -15.72 -1.86 8.40
C PRO A 23 -15.88 -0.35 8.18
N THR A 24 -14.84 0.26 7.61
CA THR A 24 -14.82 1.69 7.24
C THR A 24 -14.41 1.80 5.77
N ALA A 25 -14.62 2.96 5.14
CA ALA A 25 -14.27 3.17 3.74
C ALA A 25 -12.78 2.88 3.43
N ASP A 26 -11.89 3.09 4.42
CA ASP A 26 -10.45 2.81 4.30
C ASP A 26 -10.07 1.40 4.79
N ALA A 27 -11.01 0.61 5.30
CA ALA A 27 -10.79 -0.73 5.84
C ALA A 27 -12.06 -1.58 5.75
N GLN A 28 -12.42 -1.97 4.53
CA GLN A 28 -13.58 -2.82 4.25
C GLN A 28 -13.19 -4.20 3.67
N ILE A 29 -11.93 -4.36 3.24
CA ILE A 29 -11.46 -5.62 2.67
C ILE A 29 -10.84 -6.49 3.76
N VAL A 30 -11.28 -7.73 3.84
CA VAL A 30 -10.72 -8.77 4.69
C VAL A 30 -9.61 -9.49 3.94
N PHE A 31 -8.44 -9.52 4.55
CA PHE A 31 -7.27 -10.22 4.07
C PHE A 31 -6.91 -11.38 4.98
N VAL A 32 -6.40 -12.45 4.38
CA VAL A 32 -5.83 -13.60 5.09
C VAL A 32 -4.34 -13.68 4.80
N LYS A 33 -3.56 -14.09 5.80
CA LYS A 33 -2.14 -14.36 5.62
C LYS A 33 -1.90 -15.42 4.56
N GLU A 34 -1.07 -15.11 3.55
CA GLU A 34 -0.85 -16.00 2.41
C GLU A 34 -0.32 -17.37 2.83
N LYS A 35 0.60 -17.39 3.80
CA LYS A 35 1.16 -18.64 4.36
C LYS A 35 0.10 -19.55 4.99
N HIS A 36 -1.02 -19.00 5.46
CA HIS A 36 -2.12 -19.80 6.03
C HIS A 36 -3.01 -20.42 4.96
N LEU A 37 -2.79 -20.15 3.66
CA LEU A 37 -3.54 -20.78 2.58
C LEU A 37 -2.99 -22.17 2.19
N ASP A 38 -1.83 -22.59 2.71
CA ASP A 38 -1.16 -23.86 2.35
C ASP A 38 -1.04 -24.08 0.82
N GLY A 39 -0.80 -23.01 0.06
CA GLY A 39 -0.71 -23.06 -1.41
C GLY A 39 -2.06 -23.16 -2.13
N LYS A 40 -3.19 -23.07 -1.43
CA LYS A 40 -4.52 -23.00 -2.04
C LYS A 40 -4.86 -21.57 -2.49
N PRO A 41 -5.73 -21.41 -3.50
CA PRO A 41 -6.17 -20.08 -3.90
C PRO A 41 -6.98 -19.40 -2.79
N PRO A 42 -6.98 -18.06 -2.72
CA PRO A 42 -7.76 -17.30 -1.73
C PRO A 42 -9.27 -17.57 -1.83
N SER A 43 -9.77 -17.96 -3.01
CA SER A 43 -11.16 -18.39 -3.23
C SER A 43 -11.57 -19.65 -2.45
N SER A 44 -10.60 -20.38 -1.88
CA SER A 44 -10.85 -21.50 -0.96
C SER A 44 -11.28 -21.06 0.45
N VAL A 45 -11.12 -19.77 0.76
CA VAL A 45 -11.61 -19.16 1.99
C VAL A 45 -12.96 -18.51 1.71
N ARG A 46 -13.96 -18.83 2.51
CA ARG A 46 -15.30 -18.24 2.45
C ARG A 46 -15.59 -17.51 3.74
N CYS A 47 -15.84 -16.22 3.65
CA CYS A 47 -16.21 -15.40 4.79
C CYS A 47 -17.70 -15.05 4.76
N SER A 48 -18.30 -15.03 5.93
CA SER A 48 -19.65 -14.55 6.22
C SER A 48 -19.58 -13.47 7.28
N ALA A 49 -20.49 -12.51 7.20
CA ALA A 49 -20.64 -11.46 8.18
C ALA A 49 -22.03 -11.53 8.80
N THR A 50 -22.12 -11.22 10.09
CA THR A 50 -23.37 -11.16 10.84
C THR A 50 -23.43 -9.83 11.59
N THR A 51 -24.58 -9.16 11.57
CA THR A 51 -24.79 -7.95 12.38
C THR A 51 -24.93 -8.31 13.86
N ASP A 52 -24.84 -7.32 14.75
CA ASP A 52 -25.11 -7.50 16.18
C ASP A 52 -26.54 -8.01 16.47
N ALA A 53 -27.48 -7.78 15.54
CA ALA A 53 -28.83 -8.33 15.59
C ALA A 53 -28.91 -9.82 15.20
N GLY A 54 -27.78 -10.42 14.78
CA GLY A 54 -27.70 -11.80 14.33
C GLY A 54 -28.14 -12.02 12.88
N GLU A 55 -28.35 -10.94 12.11
CA GLU A 55 -28.73 -11.04 10.71
C GLU A 55 -27.52 -11.35 9.83
N ALA A 56 -27.66 -12.33 8.94
CA ALA A 56 -26.62 -12.67 7.98
C ALA A 56 -26.53 -11.59 6.90
N VAL A 57 -25.34 -11.03 6.74
CA VAL A 57 -25.04 -10.01 5.74
C VAL A 57 -24.34 -10.65 4.56
N SER A 58 -24.75 -10.28 3.35
CA SER A 58 -24.05 -10.70 2.13
C SER A 58 -22.66 -10.08 2.08
N VAL A 59 -21.65 -10.93 2.00
CA VAL A 59 -20.25 -10.55 1.84
C VAL A 59 -19.85 -10.83 0.41
N SER A 60 -19.31 -9.82 -0.29
CA SER A 60 -18.81 -9.97 -1.64
C SER A 60 -17.39 -10.52 -1.63
N VAL A 61 -17.03 -11.27 -2.67
CA VAL A 61 -15.63 -11.56 -2.97
C VAL A 61 -15.11 -10.41 -3.84
N PRO A 62 -13.94 -9.84 -3.56
CA PRO A 62 -13.34 -8.82 -4.42
C PRO A 62 -13.21 -9.33 -5.86
N ASP A 63 -13.53 -8.47 -6.84
CA ASP A 63 -13.45 -8.81 -8.27
C ASP A 63 -12.03 -9.19 -8.70
N GLU A 64 -11.04 -8.54 -8.10
CA GLU A 64 -9.62 -8.85 -8.27
C GLU A 64 -8.99 -9.22 -6.93
N VAL A 65 -8.10 -10.23 -6.96
CA VAL A 65 -7.31 -10.60 -5.80
C VAL A 65 -6.28 -9.50 -5.55
N VAL A 66 -6.45 -8.79 -4.44
CA VAL A 66 -5.55 -7.72 -4.01
C VAL A 66 -4.71 -8.15 -2.81
N HIS A 67 -3.54 -7.54 -2.68
CA HIS A 67 -2.55 -7.87 -1.67
C HIS A 67 -2.36 -6.70 -0.69
N THR A 68 -2.04 -7.01 0.55
CA THR A 68 -1.53 -6.03 1.51
C THR A 68 -0.37 -6.60 2.31
N THR A 69 0.57 -5.75 2.69
CA THR A 69 1.75 -6.14 3.46
C THR A 69 1.75 -5.44 4.81
N ARG A 70 1.95 -6.20 5.89
CA ARG A 70 2.02 -5.65 7.26
C ARG A 70 3.20 -6.19 8.05
N GLY A 71 3.61 -5.38 9.04
CA GLY A 71 4.69 -5.67 9.97
C GLY A 71 6.03 -5.06 9.57
N ALA A 72 6.89 -4.83 10.56
CA ALA A 72 8.27 -4.40 10.35
C ALA A 72 9.12 -5.62 9.97
N ARG A 73 9.86 -5.52 8.86
CA ARG A 73 10.71 -6.53 8.21
C ARG A 73 11.09 -7.78 9.06
N PRO A 74 10.84 -9.01 8.59
CA PRO A 74 10.24 -9.35 7.30
C PRO A 74 8.74 -8.98 7.26
N SER A 75 8.31 -8.33 6.18
CA SER A 75 6.89 -8.04 5.95
C SER A 75 6.13 -9.36 5.80
N THR A 76 4.91 -9.39 6.32
CA THR A 76 3.99 -10.50 6.11
C THR A 76 3.01 -10.13 5.02
N ASP A 77 2.89 -10.99 4.03
CA ASP A 77 2.00 -10.82 2.88
C ASP A 77 0.61 -11.39 3.21
N TYR A 78 -0.41 -10.61 2.90
CA TYR A 78 -1.81 -10.94 3.07
C TYR A 78 -2.54 -10.79 1.72
N VAL A 79 -3.56 -11.62 1.52
CA VAL A 79 -4.33 -11.73 0.27
C VAL A 79 -5.81 -11.53 0.56
N SER A 80 -6.50 -10.79 -0.29
CA SER A 80 -7.92 -10.47 -0.10
C SER A 80 -8.81 -11.70 -0.29
N VAL A 81 -9.79 -11.85 0.60
CA VAL A 81 -10.75 -12.98 0.56
C VAL A 81 -12.20 -12.52 0.54
N ALA A 82 -12.50 -11.33 1.06
CA ALA A 82 -13.85 -10.83 1.20
C ALA A 82 -13.86 -9.30 1.32
N GLU A 83 -14.98 -8.69 0.95
CA GLU A 83 -15.27 -7.27 1.11
C GLU A 83 -16.55 -7.11 1.93
N LEU A 84 -16.47 -6.31 2.98
CA LEU A 84 -17.54 -6.08 3.95
C LEU A 84 -18.29 -4.78 3.61
N PRO A 85 -19.62 -4.76 3.76
CA PRO A 85 -20.38 -3.53 3.61
C PRO A 85 -20.12 -2.57 4.78
N THR A 86 -19.93 -1.30 4.49
CA THR A 86 -19.64 -0.24 5.47
C THR A 86 -20.90 0.42 6.05
N ASP A 87 -22.06 0.22 5.41
CA ASP A 87 -23.33 0.86 5.79
C ASP A 87 -24.06 0.19 6.96
N GLN A 88 -23.59 -0.98 7.41
CA GLN A 88 -24.30 -1.88 8.33
C GLN A 88 -23.79 -1.81 9.78
N GLY A 89 -22.79 -0.96 10.08
CA GLY A 89 -22.21 -0.83 11.41
C GLY A 89 -21.26 -2.00 11.78
N PRO A 90 -21.12 -2.36 13.07
CA PRO A 90 -20.28 -3.46 13.51
C PRO A 90 -20.77 -4.80 12.95
N LEU A 91 -19.84 -5.59 12.40
CA LEU A 91 -20.09 -6.89 11.80
C LEU A 91 -19.18 -7.94 12.43
N THR A 92 -19.77 -9.05 12.86
CA THR A 92 -19.04 -10.24 13.30
C THR A 92 -18.68 -11.07 12.08
N VAL A 93 -17.38 -11.23 11.82
CA VAL A 93 -16.85 -11.85 10.60
C VAL A 93 -16.35 -13.24 10.90
N THR A 94 -16.87 -14.21 10.16
CA THR A 94 -16.52 -15.63 10.27
C THR A 94 -16.01 -16.15 8.95
N CYS A 95 -14.78 -16.65 8.93
CA CYS A 95 -14.15 -17.21 7.73
C CYS A 95 -13.94 -18.73 7.86
N THR A 96 -14.17 -19.45 6.79
CA THR A 96 -13.96 -20.90 6.71
C THR A 96 -12.93 -21.20 5.63
N LYS A 97 -12.00 -22.11 5.92
CA LYS A 97 -10.98 -22.57 4.97
C LYS A 97 -11.29 -24.01 4.62
N GLY A 98 -11.56 -24.28 3.34
CA GLY A 98 -11.89 -25.65 2.90
C GLY A 98 -13.16 -26.24 3.55
N GLY A 99 -14.10 -25.39 3.96
CA GLY A 99 -15.36 -25.78 4.59
C GLY A 99 -15.32 -25.93 6.12
N ALA A 100 -14.17 -25.74 6.76
CA ALA A 100 -14.05 -25.73 8.22
C ALA A 100 -13.74 -24.32 8.75
N THR A 101 -14.38 -23.92 9.85
CA THR A 101 -13.96 -22.74 10.61
C THR A 101 -12.62 -23.02 11.27
N ASP A 102 -11.59 -22.29 10.86
CA ASP A 102 -10.27 -22.37 11.47
C ASP A 102 -10.00 -21.08 12.26
N ARG A 103 -9.82 -21.25 13.57
CA ARG A 103 -9.60 -20.15 14.53
C ARG A 103 -8.20 -19.56 14.45
N TYR A 104 -7.28 -20.22 13.76
CA TYR A 104 -5.90 -19.79 13.60
C TYR A 104 -5.66 -18.99 12.31
N LEU A 105 -6.72 -18.68 11.54
CA LEU A 105 -6.59 -17.73 10.44
C LEU A 105 -6.20 -16.36 11.00
N ASP A 106 -5.07 -15.85 10.52
CA ASP A 106 -4.60 -14.51 10.79
C ASP A 106 -5.27 -13.58 9.79
N LEU A 107 -6.30 -12.87 10.26
CA LEU A 107 -7.17 -12.02 9.47
C LEU A 107 -6.84 -10.55 9.74
N VAL A 108 -6.84 -9.78 8.67
CA VAL A 108 -6.55 -8.36 8.69
C VAL A 108 -7.66 -7.64 7.96
N LEU A 109 -8.23 -6.63 8.60
CA LEU A 109 -9.12 -5.69 7.94
C LEU A 109 -8.27 -4.53 7.42
N GLY A 110 -8.46 -4.10 6.18
CA GLY A 110 -7.67 -3.00 5.65
C GLY A 110 -8.02 -2.62 4.23
N LYS A 111 -7.09 -1.90 3.61
CA LYS A 111 -7.13 -1.54 2.18
C LYS A 111 -6.02 -2.27 1.42
N PRO A 112 -6.15 -2.42 0.10
CA PRO A 112 -5.07 -2.98 -0.69
C PRO A 112 -3.84 -2.07 -0.67
N ASP A 113 -2.66 -2.67 -0.82
CA ASP A 113 -1.43 -1.91 -0.92
C ASP A 113 -1.50 -1.01 -2.15
N SER A 114 -1.60 0.29 -1.87
CA SER A 114 -1.65 1.30 -2.89
C SER A 114 -0.26 1.44 -3.50
N SER A 115 -0.05 0.83 -4.68
CA SER A 115 1.16 1.00 -5.52
C SER A 115 1.49 2.49 -5.80
N THR A 116 0.56 3.40 -5.50
CA THR A 116 0.73 4.85 -5.50
C THR A 116 1.92 5.35 -4.68
N GLY A 117 2.34 4.64 -3.62
CA GLY A 117 3.54 5.04 -2.86
C GLY A 117 4.82 5.02 -3.72
N LEU A 118 4.97 4.01 -4.56
CA LEU A 118 6.12 3.86 -5.45
C LEU A 118 6.10 4.90 -6.58
N THR A 119 4.92 5.16 -7.15
CA THR A 119 4.76 6.18 -8.20
C THR A 119 4.99 7.60 -7.68
N ILE A 120 4.49 7.94 -6.48
CA ILE A 120 4.76 9.22 -5.83
C ILE A 120 6.26 9.40 -5.59
N PHE A 121 6.96 8.34 -5.18
CA PHE A 121 8.41 8.37 -5.02
C PHE A 121 9.14 8.66 -6.34
N PHE A 122 8.78 7.97 -7.43
CA PHE A 122 9.39 8.20 -8.75
C PHE A 122 9.11 9.61 -9.28
N VAL A 123 7.88 10.12 -9.10
CA VAL A 123 7.51 11.48 -9.49
C VAL A 123 8.33 12.50 -8.70
N GLY A 124 8.45 12.33 -7.38
CA GLY A 124 9.27 13.19 -6.53
C GLY A 124 10.75 13.17 -6.91
N TYR A 125 11.31 11.99 -7.20
CA TYR A 125 12.68 11.83 -7.64
C TYR A 125 12.95 12.51 -8.99
N ALA A 126 12.04 12.34 -9.97
CA ALA A 126 12.14 12.98 -11.27
C ALA A 126 12.12 14.52 -11.16
N LEU A 127 11.23 15.07 -10.33
CA LEU A 127 11.19 16.52 -10.07
C LEU A 127 12.49 17.03 -9.45
N LEU A 128 13.07 16.30 -8.51
CA LEU A 128 14.36 16.66 -7.90
C LEU A 128 15.48 16.69 -8.95
N LEU A 129 15.54 15.71 -9.85
CA LEU A 129 16.51 15.69 -10.95
C LEU A 129 16.34 16.89 -11.88
N ILE A 130 15.10 17.26 -12.23
CA ILE A 130 14.83 18.44 -13.07
C ILE A 130 15.34 19.72 -12.39
N ILE A 131 15.13 19.85 -11.07
CA ILE A 131 15.64 21.00 -10.31
C ILE A 131 17.17 21.04 -10.32
N LEU A 132 17.84 19.90 -10.09
CA LEU A 132 19.31 19.83 -10.13
C LEU A 132 19.86 20.20 -11.52
N VAL A 133 19.26 19.67 -12.58
CA VAL A 133 19.67 19.95 -13.96
C VAL A 133 19.46 21.43 -14.30
N THR A 134 18.32 22.01 -13.95
CA THR A 134 18.05 23.44 -14.19
C THR A 134 19.00 24.33 -13.42
N VAL A 135 19.28 24.04 -12.15
CA VAL A 135 20.29 24.76 -11.35
C VAL A 135 21.67 24.64 -11.98
N ALA A 136 22.09 23.45 -12.43
CA ALA A 136 23.36 23.25 -13.11
C ALA A 136 23.44 24.08 -14.40
N ILE A 137 22.39 24.10 -15.22
CA ILE A 137 22.33 24.91 -16.45
C ILE A 137 22.43 26.40 -16.11
N VAL A 138 21.70 26.88 -15.10
CA VAL A 138 21.72 28.29 -14.69
C VAL A 138 23.08 28.69 -14.15
N LEU A 139 23.68 27.87 -13.28
CA LEU A 139 25.02 28.11 -12.74
C LEU A 139 26.07 28.09 -13.85
N ASN A 140 25.99 27.15 -14.78
CA ASN A 140 26.93 27.05 -15.89
C ASN A 140 26.81 28.26 -16.84
N ARG A 141 25.58 28.68 -17.16
CA ARG A 141 25.33 29.92 -17.91
C ARG A 141 25.86 31.15 -17.18
N ARG A 142 25.70 31.23 -15.86
CA ARG A 142 26.18 32.36 -15.05
C ARG A 142 27.71 32.34 -14.92
N TYR A 143 28.30 31.16 -14.82
CA TYR A 143 29.74 30.94 -14.78
C TYR A 143 30.38 31.39 -16.10
N PHE A 144 29.88 30.93 -17.25
CA PHE A 144 30.39 31.34 -18.56
C PHE A 144 30.06 32.78 -18.95
N ARG A 145 29.04 33.40 -18.35
CA ARG A 145 28.84 34.86 -18.46
C ARG A 145 29.89 35.66 -17.69
N ARG A 146 30.42 35.12 -16.58
CA ARG A 146 31.48 35.77 -15.78
C ARG A 146 32.88 35.43 -16.26
N TYR A 147 33.07 34.23 -16.80
CA TYR A 147 34.31 33.72 -17.36
C TYR A 147 34.02 33.22 -18.79
N PRO A 148 33.97 34.13 -19.77
CA PRO A 148 33.82 33.72 -21.16
C PRO A 148 34.96 32.76 -21.51
N GLN A 149 34.63 31.63 -22.12
CA GLN A 149 35.65 30.71 -22.60
C GLN A 149 36.52 31.47 -23.62
N PRO A 150 37.85 31.27 -23.63
CA PRO A 150 38.66 31.76 -24.71
C PRO A 150 38.14 31.14 -26.01
N PRO A 151 38.09 31.88 -27.12
CA PRO A 151 37.66 31.35 -28.40
C PRO A 151 38.45 30.07 -28.69
N ALA A 152 37.77 29.06 -29.24
CA ALA A 152 38.32 27.73 -29.49
C ALA A 152 39.57 27.71 -30.40
N ASP A 153 40.00 28.86 -30.91
CA ASP A 153 41.17 29.06 -31.77
C ASP A 153 42.47 29.39 -30.99
N GLY A 154 42.68 28.78 -29.82
CA GLY A 154 44.00 28.78 -29.17
C GLY A 154 44.55 30.16 -28.77
N GLY A 155 43.69 31.16 -28.59
CA GLY A 155 44.09 32.49 -28.14
C GLY A 155 44.48 32.50 -26.67
N ARG A 156 45.76 32.76 -26.38
CA ARG A 156 46.33 32.91 -25.03
C ARG A 156 45.52 33.87 -24.16
N TRP A 157 45.32 33.49 -22.88
CA TRP A 157 44.86 34.39 -21.83
C TRP A 157 45.80 35.60 -21.73
N GLN A 158 45.29 36.81 -21.93
CA GLN A 158 46.01 38.03 -21.57
C GLN A 158 45.84 38.27 -20.07
N VAL A 159 46.99 38.31 -19.38
CA VAL A 159 47.14 38.59 -17.94
C VAL A 159 47.07 40.09 -17.70
#